data_AF-A0A7C9E7F7-F1
#
_entry.id   AF-A0A7C9E7F7-F1
#
_cell.length_a   1.000
_cell.length_b   1.000
_cell.length_c   1.000
_cell.angle_alpha   90.00
_cell.angle_beta   90.00
_cell.angle_gamma   90.00
#
_symmetry.space_group_name_H-M   'P 1'
#
loop_
_entity.id
_entity.type
_entity.pdbx_description
1 polymer ?
#
loop_
_entity_poly.entity_id
_entity_poly.type
_entity_poly.pdbx_seq_one_letter_code
_entity_poly.pdbx_strand_id
1 'polypeptide(L)'
;GRDIIRPGITRFATNFYSLESLVKKKSALRDMWESREWLNLSLGRSKEDAAITVRQLILSSTKQAEAFWKYADEVLKLFEPLVRVLRLVDRDDMPTMGFIYEAME
;
A
#
# COMPACT_ATOMS: atom_id res chain seq x y z
N GLY A 1 -4.96 4.06 15.33
CA GLY A 1 -4.62 4.10 13.90
C GLY A 1 -4.19 2.72 13.45
N ARG A 2 -4.32 2.38 12.15
CA ARG A 2 -3.74 1.13 11.60
C ARG A 2 -2.38 1.44 10.98
N ASP A 3 -1.37 0.61 11.15
CA ASP A 3 -0.02 0.86 10.63
C ASP A 3 0.04 0.86 9.10
N ILE A 4 1.01 1.60 8.54
CA ILE A 4 1.28 1.66 7.09
C ILE A 4 1.92 0.35 6.65
N ILE A 5 2.91 -0.13 7.39
CA ILE A 5 3.50 -1.44 7.15
C ILE A 5 2.62 -2.50 7.80
N ARG A 6 2.28 -3.53 7.03
CA ARG A 6 1.55 -4.70 7.53
C ARG A 6 2.37 -5.95 7.24
N PRO A 7 3.04 -6.51 8.25
CA PRO A 7 3.74 -7.78 8.10
C PRO A 7 2.76 -8.86 7.64
N GLY A 8 3.05 -9.47 6.49
CA GLY A 8 2.42 -10.70 6.04
C GLY A 8 3.30 -11.90 6.40
N ILE A 9 2.72 -13.09 6.43
CA ILE A 9 3.45 -14.34 6.73
C ILE A 9 4.55 -14.58 5.68
N THR A 10 4.36 -14.12 4.44
CA THR A 10 5.35 -14.15 3.37
C THR A 10 5.75 -12.73 2.92
N ARG A 11 6.93 -12.63 2.28
CA ARG A 11 7.41 -11.38 1.66
C ARG A 11 6.44 -10.79 0.64
N PHE A 12 5.73 -11.64 -0.11
CA PHE A 12 4.74 -11.23 -1.12
C PHE A 12 3.50 -10.62 -0.47
N ALA A 13 2.97 -11.28 0.57
CA ALA A 13 1.85 -10.78 1.36
C ALA A 13 2.20 -9.45 2.05
N THR A 14 3.42 -9.31 2.57
CA THR A 14 3.90 -8.08 3.23
C THR A 14 3.90 -6.88 2.29
N ASN A 15 4.43 -7.04 1.08
CA ASN A 15 4.48 -5.96 0.09
C ASN A 15 3.07 -5.57 -0.38
N PHE A 16 2.20 -6.56 -0.63
CA PHE A 16 0.81 -6.31 -1.03
C PHE A 16 0.06 -5.54 0.06
N TYR A 17 0.08 -5.98 1.31
CA TYR A 17 -0.64 -5.29 2.39
C TYR A 17 -0.06 -3.92 2.72
N SER A 18 1.25 -3.73 2.55
CA SER A 18 1.87 -2.43 2.74
C SER A 18 1.43 -1.44 1.65
N LEU A 19 1.42 -1.87 0.38
CA LEU A 19 0.90 -1.06 -0.73
C LEU A 19 -0.60 -0.77 -0.57
N GLU A 20 -1.39 -1.78 -0.18
CA GLU A 20 -2.82 -1.64 0.09
C GLU A 20 -3.10 -0.62 1.20
N SER A 21 -2.34 -0.71 2.28
CA SER A 21 -2.42 0.20 3.41
C SER A 21 -2.02 1.62 3.03
N LEU A 22 -1.01 1.77 2.18
CA LEU A 22 -0.55 3.07 1.66
C LEU A 22 -1.62 3.73 0.79
N VAL A 23 -2.19 3.00 -0.17
CA VAL A 23 -3.27 3.48 -1.05
C VAL A 23 -4.50 3.89 -0.24
N LYS A 24 -4.94 3.05 0.71
CA LYS A 24 -6.08 3.34 1.59
C LYS A 24 -5.89 4.59 2.45
N LYS A 25 -4.64 4.93 2.79
CA LYS A 25 -4.31 6.10 3.62
C LYS A 25 -3.86 7.32 2.83
N LYS A 26 -3.92 7.30 1.49
CA LYS A 26 -3.45 8.41 0.66
C LYS A 26 -4.04 9.76 1.07
N SER A 27 -5.35 9.84 1.31
CA SER A 27 -6.02 11.07 1.74
C SER A 27 -5.52 11.54 3.11
N ALA A 28 -5.52 10.65 4.11
CA ALA A 28 -5.02 10.97 5.44
C ALA A 28 -3.53 11.40 5.45
N LEU A 29 -2.71 10.81 4.57
CA LEU A 29 -1.32 11.21 4.39
C LEU A 29 -1.19 12.61 3.78
N ARG A 30 -2.06 12.95 2.83
CA ARG A 30 -2.13 14.30 2.26
C ARG A 30 -2.53 15.32 3.34
N ASP A 31 -3.59 15.04 4.09
CA ASP A 31 -4.08 15.91 5.16
C ASP A 31 -3.00 16.12 6.23
N MET A 32 -2.30 15.05 6.63
CA MET A 32 -1.16 15.14 7.54
C MET A 32 -0.06 16.04 6.98
N TRP A 33 0.29 15.90 5.70
CA TRP A 33 1.39 16.66 5.09
C TRP A 33 1.08 18.17 4.94
N GLU A 34 -0.20 18.51 4.84
CA GLU A 34 -0.69 19.89 4.78
C GLU A 34 -0.97 20.50 6.17
N SER A 35 -0.98 19.67 7.22
CA SER A 35 -1.24 20.09 8.59
C SER A 35 -0.16 21.05 9.13
N ARG A 36 -0.56 21.97 10.00
CA ARG A 36 0.36 22.93 10.64
C ARG A 36 1.35 22.21 11.55
N GLU A 37 0.89 21.15 12.20
CA GLU A 37 1.64 20.27 13.07
C GLU A 37 2.83 19.68 12.31
N TRP A 38 2.59 19.13 11.12
CA TRP A 38 3.65 18.58 10.27
C TRP A 38 4.63 19.66 9.77
N LEU A 39 4.11 20.79 9.29
CA LEU A 39 4.92 21.91 8.81
C LEU A 39 5.77 22.55 9.91
N ASN A 40 5.46 22.31 11.18
CA ASN A 40 6.25 22.78 12.33
C ASN A 40 7.37 21.82 12.72
N LEU A 41 7.36 20.58 12.24
CA LEU A 41 8.44 19.61 12.46
C LEU A 41 9.64 19.94 11.55
N SER A 42 10.84 19.61 12.04
CA SER A 42 12.08 19.69 11.23
C SER A 42 11.95 18.85 9.95
N LEU A 43 11.29 17.69 10.04
CA LEU A 43 11.00 16.80 8.92
C LEU A 43 10.09 17.44 7.86
N GLY A 44 9.04 18.14 8.28
CA GLY A 44 8.13 18.83 7.35
C GLY A 44 8.76 20.02 6.63
N ARG A 45 9.85 20.55 7.19
CA ARG A 45 10.66 21.64 6.61
C ARG A 45 11.94 21.15 5.91
N SER A 46 12.17 19.84 5.89
CA SER A 46 13.37 19.27 5.27
C SER A 46 13.42 19.65 3.78
N LYS A 47 14.60 20.08 3.34
CA LYS A 47 14.90 20.38 1.94
C LYS A 47 15.71 19.27 1.26
N GLU A 48 15.81 18.12 1.91
CA GLU A 48 16.45 16.94 1.33
C GLU A 48 15.66 16.44 0.12
N ASP A 49 16.37 16.02 -0.93
CA ASP A 49 15.75 15.57 -2.19
C ASP A 49 14.76 14.43 -1.98
N ALA A 50 15.05 13.53 -1.03
CA ALA A 50 14.15 12.45 -0.64
C ALA A 50 12.82 13.00 -0.06
N ALA A 51 12.89 14.00 0.84
CA ALA A 51 11.70 14.61 1.44
C ALA A 51 10.87 15.36 0.38
N ILE A 52 11.52 16.04 -0.57
CA ILE A 52 10.87 16.72 -1.68
C ILE A 52 10.15 15.70 -2.58
N THR A 53 10.80 14.58 -2.89
CA THR A 53 10.24 13.52 -3.73
C THR A 53 9.02 12.87 -3.07
N VAL A 54 9.12 12.52 -1.79
CA VAL A 54 7.99 11.95 -1.03
C VAL A 54 6.83 12.93 -0.94
N ARG A 55 7.11 14.23 -0.77
CA ARG A 55 6.09 15.28 -0.79
C ARG A 55 5.37 15.33 -2.13
N GLN A 56 6.10 15.35 -3.24
CA GLN A 56 5.51 15.37 -4.59
C GLN A 56 4.64 14.13 -4.83
N LEU A 57 5.09 12.97 -4.35
CA LEU A 57 4.36 11.71 -4.42
C LEU A 57 3.01 11.78 -3.68
N ILE A 58 3.03 12.18 -2.40
CA ILE A 58 1.84 12.23 -1.54
C ILE A 58 0.84 13.28 -2.04
N LEU A 59 1.34 14.47 -2.37
CA LEU A 59 0.49 15.56 -2.88
C LEU A 59 -0.01 15.29 -4.30
N SER A 60 0.53 14.29 -5.00
CA SER A 60 0.21 14.01 -6.40
C SER A 60 0.46 15.23 -7.29
N SER A 61 1.55 15.97 -7.03
CA SER A 61 1.83 17.25 -7.70
C SER A 61 2.54 17.10 -9.05
N THR A 62 2.82 15.86 -9.48
CA THR A 62 3.49 15.54 -10.74
C THR A 62 2.72 14.42 -11.45
N LYS A 63 2.82 14.37 -12.79
CA LYS A 63 2.20 13.30 -13.58
C LYS A 63 2.71 11.92 -13.15
N GLN A 64 3.98 11.82 -12.76
CA GLN A 64 4.60 10.59 -12.26
C GLN A 64 3.98 10.16 -10.94
N ALA A 65 3.71 11.10 -10.03
CA ALA A 65 3.05 10.82 -8.76
C ALA A 65 1.60 10.36 -8.97
N GLU A 66 0.84 11.02 -9.84
CA GLU A 66 -0.50 10.58 -10.21
C GLU A 66 -0.50 9.16 -10.81
N ALA A 67 0.43 8.90 -11.74
CA ALA A 67 0.59 7.59 -12.36
C ALA A 67 0.95 6.51 -11.33
N PHE A 68 1.84 6.79 -10.38
CA PHE A 68 2.17 5.86 -9.30
C PHE A 68 0.92 5.40 -8.54
N TRP A 69 0.07 6.33 -8.11
CA TRP A 69 -1.13 5.97 -7.35
C TRP A 69 -2.14 5.19 -8.18
N LYS A 70 -2.28 5.54 -9.47
CA LYS A 70 -3.10 4.79 -10.42
C LYS A 70 -2.59 3.36 -10.56
N TYR A 71 -1.30 3.19 -10.85
CA TYR A 71 -0.71 1.86 -11.01
C TYR A 71 -0.73 1.05 -9.71
N ALA A 72 -0.54 1.69 -8.56
CA ALA A 72 -0.67 1.03 -7.27
C ALA A 72 -2.07 0.44 -7.07
N ASP A 73 -3.12 1.19 -7.43
CA ASP A 73 -4.52 0.72 -7.38
C ASP A 73 -4.77 -0.42 -8.38
N GLU A 74 -4.26 -0.31 -9.60
CA GLU A 74 -4.36 -1.37 -10.63
C GLU A 74 -3.66 -2.67 -10.21
N VAL A 75 -2.44 -2.57 -9.66
CA VAL A 75 -1.69 -3.71 -9.14
C VAL A 75 -2.45 -4.36 -7.99
N LEU A 76 -3.02 -3.58 -7.06
CA LEU A 76 -3.79 -4.15 -5.97
C LEU A 76 -5.00 -4.95 -6.48
N LYS A 77 -5.74 -4.41 -7.45
CA LYS A 77 -6.87 -5.09 -8.08
C LYS A 77 -6.45 -6.38 -8.80
N LEU A 78 -5.34 -6.32 -9.55
CA LEU A 78 -4.84 -7.47 -10.31
C LEU A 78 -4.38 -8.61 -9.39
N PHE A 79 -3.69 -8.27 -8.30
CA PHE A 79 -3.10 -9.26 -7.41
C PHE A 79 -4.03 -9.70 -6.26
N GLU A 80 -5.16 -9.03 -6.05
CA GLU A 80 -6.10 -9.37 -4.98
C GLU A 80 -6.58 -10.83 -5.04
N PRO A 81 -7.03 -11.38 -6.20
CA PRO A 81 -7.46 -12.78 -6.28
C PRO A 81 -6.31 -13.74 -5.94
N LEU A 82 -5.11 -13.48 -6.46
CA LEU A 82 -3.93 -14.31 -6.18
C LEU A 82 -3.58 -14.31 -4.69
N VAL A 83 -3.62 -13.15 -4.04
CA VAL A 83 -3.34 -13.03 -2.60
C VAL A 83 -4.42 -13.74 -1.77
N ARG A 84 -5.67 -13.77 -2.22
CA ARG A 84 -6.75 -14.55 -1.59
C ARG A 84 -6.49 -16.05 -1.70
N VAL A 85 -6.10 -16.54 -2.88
CA VAL A 85 -5.74 -17.95 -3.09
C VAL A 85 -4.55 -18.34 -2.24
N LEU A 86 -3.46 -17.55 -2.25
CA LEU A 86 -2.28 -17.82 -1.43
C LEU A 86 -2.64 -17.88 0.07
N ARG A 87 -3.51 -16.98 0.54
CA ARG A 87 -4.03 -17.02 1.91
C ARG A 87 -4.87 -18.25 2.23
N LEU A 88 -5.58 -18.82 1.26
CA LEU A 88 -6.32 -20.07 1.44
C LEU A 88 -5.36 -21.26 1.48
N VAL A 89 -4.29 -21.21 0.69
CA VAL A 89 -3.24 -22.24 0.65
C VAL A 89 -2.39 -22.28 1.91
N ASP A 90 -2.07 -21.12 2.47
CA ASP A 90 -1.30 -21.00 3.71
C ASP A 90 -2.08 -21.44 4.98
N ARG A 91 -3.36 -21.86 4.85
CA ARG A 91 -4.12 -22.39 5.98
C ARG A 91 -3.79 -23.87 6.18
N ASP A 92 -2.98 -24.16 7.20
CA ASP A 92 -2.58 -25.52 7.58
C ASP A 92 -3.75 -26.43 8.02
N ASP A 93 -4.97 -25.89 8.16
CA ASP A 93 -6.13 -26.57 8.75
C ASP A 93 -7.14 -27.16 7.74
N MET A 94 -6.98 -26.95 6.42
CA MET A 94 -7.91 -27.47 5.40
C MET A 94 -7.22 -28.21 4.24
N PRO A 95 -7.80 -29.33 3.74
CA PRO A 95 -7.36 -29.95 2.50
C PRO A 95 -7.58 -28.98 1.32
N THR A 96 -6.49 -28.35 0.92
CA THR A 96 -6.45 -27.14 0.11
C THR A 96 -6.85 -27.33 -1.35
N MET A 97 -6.68 -28.55 -1.88
CA MET A 97 -6.79 -28.82 -3.32
C MET A 97 -8.19 -28.52 -3.89
N GLY A 98 -9.28 -28.78 -3.14
CA GLY A 98 -10.64 -28.54 -3.63
C GLY A 98 -10.98 -27.05 -3.79
N PHE A 99 -10.49 -26.20 -2.89
CA PHE A 99 -10.75 -24.76 -2.89
C PHE A 99 -9.95 -23.99 -3.94
N ILE A 100 -8.78 -24.50 -4.34
CA ILE A 100 -7.96 -23.88 -5.39
C ILE A 100 -8.72 -23.92 -6.73
N TYR A 101 -9.38 -25.03 -7.05
CA TYR A 101 -10.16 -25.15 -8.29
C TYR A 101 -11.39 -24.22 -8.28
N GLU A 102 -12.05 -24.06 -7.14
CA GLU A 102 -13.19 -23.14 -7.00
C GLU A 102 -12.78 -21.65 -7.10
N ALA A 103 -11.56 -21.31 -6.68
CA ALA A 103 -11.04 -19.95 -6.77
C ALA A 103 -10.40 -19.58 -8.13
N MET A 104 -10.28 -20.56 -9.03
CA MET A 104 -9.79 -20.38 -10.41
C MET A 104 -10.91 -20.15 -11.43
N GLU A 105 -12.17 -20.50 -11.10
CA GLU A 105 -13.37 -20.04 -11.83
C GLU A 105 -13.74 -18.60 -11.47
#